data_AF-A0A961HGS8-F1
#
_entry.id   AF-A0A961HGS8-F1
#
_cell.length_a   1.000
_cell.length_b   1.000
_cell.length_c   1.000
_cell.angle_alpha   90.00
_cell.angle_beta   90.00
_cell.angle_gamma   90.00
#
_symmetry.space_group_name_H-M   'P 1'
#
loop_
_entity.id
_entity.type
_entity.pdbx_description
1 polymer ?
#
loop_
_entity_poly.entity_id
_entity_poly.type
_entity_poly.pdbx_seq_one_letter_code
_entity_poly.pdbx_strand_id
1 'polypeptide(L)'
;AWLYLAVGLLGFALAIGGTLMALRRTGRGAEYALTGMLSLVPFVVASAAAHSVPVAVAGFTCAVVLVVLVYASDTLAGVTLGVRQIWLTAAAVASFAAIATLTGGQAQTVTVLAVATMCAVAAPNLGDTGKAVLFIGTAFGALGAAGFLNGDRLAALIANDQLTGDRLTWEPVFAIALGTTAIAVGYGYQQLTDRDSARVMWCLSGMVTVAAITDLCVSLGVLIDPDAGFRAGHVAATIVWMTTAATLLWYARHNGSTRALTLTAGLVLVAAAVAKLFLFDLAALDGVFRVIVFIVTGLMILTLGSVYAKSLTDDRHQPAR
;
A
#
# COMPACT_ATOMS: atom_id res chain seq x y z
N ALA A 1 11.82 20.83 -27.68
CA ALA A 1 11.66 19.71 -26.71
C ALA A 1 12.77 18.67 -26.84
N TRP A 2 12.89 17.98 -27.98
CA TRP A 2 13.88 16.90 -28.18
C TRP A 2 15.34 17.30 -27.98
N LEU A 3 15.74 18.49 -28.41
CA LEU A 3 17.12 18.96 -28.26
C LEU A 3 17.50 19.18 -26.78
N TYR A 4 16.60 19.75 -25.98
CA TYR A 4 16.79 19.89 -24.52
C TYR A 4 16.84 18.54 -23.80
N LEU A 5 16.03 17.57 -24.23
CA LEU A 5 16.07 16.21 -23.69
C LEU A 5 17.37 15.49 -24.04
N ALA A 6 17.86 15.63 -25.27
CA ALA A 6 19.13 15.07 -25.69
C ALA A 6 20.30 15.66 -24.87
N VAL A 7 20.31 16.98 -24.65
CA VAL A 7 21.32 17.65 -23.81
C VAL A 7 21.20 17.18 -22.36
N GLY A 8 19.99 17.04 -21.82
CA GLY A 8 19.77 16.50 -20.47
C GLY A 8 20.28 15.07 -20.32
N LEU A 9 19.99 14.20 -21.28
CA LEU A 9 20.44 12.80 -21.27
C LEU A 9 21.96 12.70 -21.42
N LEU A 10 22.58 13.56 -22.22
CA LEU A 10 24.04 13.66 -22.31
C LEU A 10 24.63 14.10 -20.98
N GLY A 11 24.05 15.12 -20.33
CA GLY A 11 24.48 15.57 -19.00
C GLY A 11 24.37 14.48 -17.95
N PHE A 12 23.28 13.71 -17.96
CA PHE A 12 23.12 12.53 -17.11
C PHE A 12 24.18 11.46 -17.40
N ALA A 13 24.42 11.12 -18.67
CA ALA A 13 25.44 10.13 -19.05
C ALA A 13 26.85 10.56 -18.60
N LEU A 14 27.19 11.84 -18.74
CA LEU A 14 28.47 12.39 -18.27
C LEU A 14 28.58 12.35 -16.73
N ALA A 15 27.51 12.69 -16.01
CA ALA A 15 27.47 12.63 -14.55
C ALA A 15 27.66 11.19 -14.03
N ILE A 16 26.98 10.22 -14.66
CA ILE A 16 27.12 8.80 -14.32
C ILE A 16 28.52 8.28 -14.66
N GLY A 17 29.05 8.60 -15.85
CA GLY A 17 30.40 8.23 -16.26
C GLY A 17 31.47 8.78 -15.29
N GLY A 18 31.34 10.06 -14.91
CA GLY A 18 32.20 10.70 -13.92
C GLY A 18 32.10 10.04 -12.54
N THR A 19 30.88 9.71 -12.11
CA THR A 19 30.62 9.01 -10.85
C THR A 19 31.28 7.62 -10.83
N LEU A 20 31.13 6.83 -11.89
CA LEU A 20 31.76 5.51 -12.02
C LEU A 20 33.30 5.60 -12.01
N MET A 21 33.86 6.61 -12.66
CA MET A 21 35.30 6.84 -12.68
C MET A 21 35.83 7.25 -11.30
N ALA A 22 35.07 8.06 -10.56
CA ALA A 22 35.39 8.48 -9.20
C ALA A 22 35.26 7.32 -8.20
N LEU A 23 34.24 6.47 -8.34
CA LEU A 23 34.03 5.26 -7.53
C LEU A 23 35.22 4.30 -7.63
N ARG A 24 35.80 4.16 -8.83
CA ARG A 24 36.98 3.31 -9.06
C ARG A 24 38.27 3.84 -8.42
N ARG A 25 38.36 5.15 -8.16
CA ARG A 25 39.61 5.84 -7.78
C ARG A 25 39.60 6.37 -6.36
N THR A 26 38.45 6.44 -5.70
CA THR A 26 38.30 7.12 -4.41
C THR A 26 37.53 6.27 -3.41
N GLY A 27 37.80 6.45 -2.11
CA GLY A 27 37.01 5.83 -1.03
C GLY A 27 35.70 6.55 -0.71
N ARG A 28 35.38 7.67 -1.40
CA ARG A 28 34.23 8.55 -1.12
C ARG A 28 33.04 8.27 -2.03
N GLY A 29 32.77 7.00 -2.31
CA GLY A 29 31.80 6.60 -3.33
C GLY A 29 30.38 7.16 -3.15
N ALA A 30 29.90 7.27 -1.91
CA ALA A 30 28.57 7.80 -1.61
C ALA A 30 28.44 9.30 -1.95
N GLU A 31 29.48 10.10 -1.69
CA GLU A 31 29.49 11.54 -1.99
C GLU A 31 29.38 11.76 -3.51
N TYR A 32 30.18 11.05 -4.30
CA TYR A 32 30.13 11.13 -5.75
C TYR A 32 28.80 10.62 -6.31
N ALA A 33 28.27 9.52 -5.77
CA ALA A 33 26.96 9.02 -6.16
C ALA A 33 25.85 10.06 -5.93
N LEU A 34 25.82 10.70 -4.76
CA LEU A 34 24.87 11.77 -4.44
C LEU A 34 25.01 12.96 -5.39
N THR A 35 26.23 13.44 -5.62
CA THR A 35 26.45 14.57 -6.55
C THR A 35 26.06 14.22 -7.98
N GLY A 36 26.30 12.98 -8.42
CA GLY A 36 25.86 12.51 -9.74
C GLY A 36 24.35 12.59 -9.92
N MET A 37 23.56 12.41 -8.84
CA MET A 37 22.10 12.47 -8.91
C MET A 37 21.55 13.89 -9.13
N LEU A 38 22.36 14.96 -8.95
CA LEU A 38 21.98 16.33 -9.33
C LEU A 38 21.62 16.43 -10.82
N SER A 39 22.17 15.53 -11.65
CA SER A 39 21.82 15.44 -13.07
C SER A 39 20.36 15.05 -13.35
N LEU A 40 19.63 14.53 -12.35
CA LEU A 40 18.21 14.22 -12.47
C LEU A 40 17.29 15.43 -12.26
N VAL A 41 17.78 16.51 -11.63
CA VAL A 41 16.97 17.70 -11.30
C VAL A 41 16.27 18.28 -12.54
N PRO A 42 16.94 18.45 -13.70
CA PRO A 42 16.28 18.98 -14.89
C PRO A 42 15.11 18.12 -15.37
N PHE A 43 15.18 16.79 -15.19
CA PHE A 43 14.10 15.88 -15.58
C PHE A 43 12.92 15.97 -14.63
N VAL A 44 13.16 16.05 -13.31
CA VAL A 44 12.09 16.23 -12.33
C VAL A 44 11.38 17.56 -12.53
N VAL A 45 12.14 18.62 -12.77
CA VAL A 45 11.58 19.96 -13.06
C VAL A 45 10.82 19.95 -14.38
N ALA A 46 11.38 19.35 -15.43
CA ALA A 46 10.69 19.20 -16.71
C ALA A 46 9.41 18.36 -16.57
N SER A 47 9.41 17.34 -15.72
CA SER A 47 8.25 16.51 -15.44
C SER A 47 7.13 17.29 -14.75
N ALA A 48 7.48 18.21 -13.85
CA ALA A 48 6.50 19.10 -13.24
C ALA A 48 5.98 20.18 -14.21
N ALA A 49 6.82 20.61 -15.16
CA ALA A 49 6.50 21.71 -16.08
C ALA A 49 5.81 21.26 -17.38
N ALA A 50 5.95 20.00 -17.80
CA ALA A 50 5.49 19.52 -19.10
C ALA A 50 4.84 18.14 -19.05
N HIS A 51 3.56 18.07 -19.41
CA HIS A 51 2.83 16.82 -19.67
C HIS A 51 3.17 16.26 -21.05
N SER A 52 4.41 15.80 -21.24
CA SER A 52 4.89 15.32 -22.54
C SER A 52 5.52 13.93 -22.45
N VAL A 53 5.12 13.04 -23.37
CA VAL A 53 5.65 11.68 -23.49
C VAL A 53 7.19 11.65 -23.57
N PRO A 54 7.87 12.55 -24.32
CA PRO A 54 9.33 12.53 -24.38
C PRO A 54 10.02 12.79 -23.04
N VAL A 55 9.46 13.66 -22.18
CA VAL A 55 10.00 13.94 -20.84
C VAL A 55 9.85 12.71 -19.95
N ALA A 56 8.69 12.04 -20.00
CA ALA A 56 8.46 10.80 -19.27
C ALA A 56 9.44 9.70 -19.67
N VAL A 57 9.61 9.49 -20.99
CA VAL A 57 10.54 8.49 -21.54
C VAL A 57 11.96 8.76 -21.07
N ALA A 58 12.40 10.02 -21.06
CA ALA A 58 13.74 10.36 -20.58
C ALA A 58 13.90 10.10 -19.08
N GLY A 59 12.90 10.44 -18.26
CA GLY A 59 12.89 10.14 -16.81
C GLY A 59 12.95 8.63 -16.53
N PHE A 60 12.13 7.82 -17.21
CA PHE A 60 12.18 6.36 -17.12
C PHE A 60 13.52 5.80 -17.61
N THR A 61 14.08 6.35 -18.69
CA THR A 61 15.39 5.94 -19.20
C THR A 61 16.47 6.13 -18.12
N CYS A 62 16.48 7.29 -17.45
CA CYS A 62 17.42 7.55 -16.36
C CYS A 62 17.23 6.56 -15.20
N ALA A 63 15.99 6.29 -14.81
CA ALA A 63 15.67 5.32 -13.76
C ALA A 63 16.14 3.91 -14.11
N VAL A 64 15.85 3.44 -15.32
CA VAL A 64 16.27 2.12 -15.81
C VAL A 64 17.79 2.00 -15.82
N VAL A 65 18.51 3.02 -16.29
CA VAL A 65 19.99 3.01 -16.27
C VAL A 65 20.52 2.85 -14.84
N LEU A 66 19.98 3.60 -13.87
CA LEU A 66 20.38 3.48 -12.48
C LEU A 66 20.09 2.09 -11.90
N VAL A 67 18.92 1.52 -12.19
CA VAL A 67 18.56 0.16 -11.76
C VAL A 67 19.48 -0.88 -12.38
N VAL A 68 19.80 -0.75 -13.68
CA VAL A 68 20.76 -1.63 -14.36
C VAL A 68 22.13 -1.55 -13.70
N LEU A 69 22.61 -0.36 -13.35
CA LEU A 69 23.89 -0.18 -12.66
C LEU A 69 23.90 -0.80 -11.25
N VAL A 70 22.76 -0.76 -10.54
CA VAL A 70 22.61 -1.38 -9.22
C VAL A 70 22.75 -2.90 -9.28
N TYR A 71 22.22 -3.53 -10.33
CA TYR A 71 22.30 -4.99 -10.51
C TYR A 71 23.53 -5.45 -11.28
N ALA A 72 24.18 -4.57 -12.03
CA ALA A 72 25.50 -4.80 -12.62
C ALA A 72 26.65 -4.58 -11.60
N SER A 73 26.35 -4.33 -10.32
CA SER A 73 27.33 -3.95 -9.30
C SER A 73 28.48 -4.95 -9.16
N ASP A 74 28.22 -6.24 -9.39
CA ASP A 74 29.23 -7.30 -9.26
C ASP A 74 30.35 -7.16 -10.30
N THR A 75 30.08 -6.46 -11.40
CA THR A 75 31.06 -6.16 -12.47
C THR A 75 31.71 -4.77 -12.31
N LEU A 76 31.25 -3.96 -11.36
CA LEU A 76 31.62 -2.56 -11.20
C LEU A 76 32.42 -2.36 -9.91
N ALA A 77 33.74 -2.20 -10.05
CA ALA A 77 34.62 -1.90 -8.92
C ALA A 77 34.22 -0.59 -8.21
N GLY A 78 34.12 -0.64 -6.87
CA GLY A 78 33.82 0.51 -6.01
C GLY A 78 32.34 0.75 -5.73
N VAL A 79 31.42 -0.04 -6.28
CA VAL A 79 29.97 0.07 -6.03
C VAL A 79 29.62 -0.60 -4.70
N THR A 80 29.50 0.20 -3.64
CA THR A 80 29.09 -0.28 -2.32
C THR A 80 27.56 -0.35 -2.19
N LEU A 81 27.05 -1.01 -1.14
CA LEU A 81 25.61 -1.04 -0.84
C LEU A 81 25.02 0.37 -0.69
N GLY A 82 25.75 1.31 -0.09
CA GLY A 82 25.30 2.71 0.04
C GLY A 82 25.10 3.39 -1.32
N VAL A 83 25.99 3.14 -2.29
CA VAL A 83 25.86 3.66 -3.66
C VAL A 83 24.64 3.06 -4.34
N ARG A 84 24.42 1.75 -4.19
CA ARG A 84 23.24 1.06 -4.73
C ARG A 84 21.94 1.65 -4.17
N GLN A 85 21.90 1.94 -2.87
CA GLN A 85 20.74 2.56 -2.21
C GLN A 85 20.46 3.99 -2.73
N ILE A 86 21.51 4.80 -2.94
CA ILE A 86 21.38 6.14 -3.53
C ILE A 86 20.80 6.05 -4.94
N TRP A 87 21.33 5.15 -5.79
CA TRP A 87 20.84 4.96 -7.15
C TRP A 87 19.42 4.42 -7.21
N LEU A 88 19.05 3.48 -6.34
CA LEU A 88 17.66 3.00 -6.25
C LEU A 88 16.70 4.12 -5.83
N THR A 89 17.08 4.93 -4.85
CA THR A 89 16.26 6.06 -4.39
C THR A 89 16.09 7.10 -5.50
N ALA A 90 17.17 7.42 -6.20
CA ALA A 90 17.14 8.35 -7.32
C ALA A 90 16.32 7.81 -8.52
N ALA A 91 16.44 6.51 -8.81
CA ALA A 91 15.60 5.84 -9.82
C ALA A 91 14.12 5.89 -9.44
N ALA A 92 13.79 5.71 -8.16
CA ALA A 92 12.43 5.85 -7.66
C ALA A 92 11.90 7.27 -7.87
N VAL A 93 12.66 8.30 -7.49
CA VAL A 93 12.27 9.71 -7.70
C VAL A 93 12.05 10.02 -9.18
N ALA A 94 12.97 9.59 -10.06
CA ALA A 94 12.85 9.78 -11.50
C ALA A 94 11.62 9.05 -12.09
N SER A 95 11.35 7.83 -11.61
CA SER A 95 10.18 7.04 -12.05
C SER A 95 8.87 7.69 -11.60
N PHE A 96 8.81 8.20 -10.36
CA PHE A 96 7.64 8.91 -9.86
C PHE A 96 7.35 10.17 -10.67
N ALA A 97 8.38 10.98 -10.97
CA ALA A 97 8.23 12.16 -11.80
C ALA A 97 7.76 11.81 -13.23
N ALA A 98 8.27 10.71 -13.80
CA ALA A 98 7.85 10.21 -15.11
C ALA A 98 6.40 9.66 -15.09
N ILE A 99 5.98 8.97 -14.04
CA ILE A 99 4.58 8.55 -13.86
C ILE A 99 3.67 9.78 -13.80
N ALA A 100 4.04 10.78 -12.99
CA ALA A 100 3.27 12.02 -12.84
C ALA A 100 3.13 12.82 -14.16
N THR A 101 4.08 12.68 -15.09
CA THR A 101 3.94 13.31 -16.42
C THR A 101 2.92 12.64 -17.32
N LEU A 102 2.79 11.31 -17.24
CA LEU A 102 1.93 10.52 -18.13
C LEU A 102 0.54 10.31 -17.57
N THR A 103 0.41 10.33 -16.25
CA THR A 103 -0.82 10.01 -15.54
C THR A 103 -1.29 11.21 -14.75
N GLY A 104 -2.57 11.55 -14.86
CA GLY A 104 -3.22 12.59 -14.06
C GLY A 104 -4.35 12.00 -13.22
N GLY A 105 -4.71 12.71 -12.13
CA GLY A 105 -5.87 12.38 -11.30
C GLY A 105 -5.85 10.95 -10.75
N GLN A 106 -6.93 10.20 -10.98
CA GLN A 106 -7.13 8.87 -10.39
C GLN A 106 -6.13 7.82 -10.90
N ALA A 107 -5.81 7.85 -12.20
CA ALA A 107 -4.87 6.92 -12.80
C ALA A 107 -3.46 7.03 -12.18
N GLN A 108 -3.05 8.23 -11.78
CA GLN A 108 -1.75 8.45 -11.12
C GLN A 108 -1.68 7.73 -9.77
N THR A 109 -2.70 7.90 -8.92
CA THR A 109 -2.74 7.26 -7.59
C THR A 109 -2.72 5.72 -7.68
N VAL A 110 -3.50 5.15 -8.60
CA VAL A 110 -3.53 3.70 -8.85
C VAL A 110 -2.18 3.21 -9.37
N THR A 111 -1.56 3.94 -10.29
CA THR A 111 -0.25 3.57 -10.85
C THR A 111 0.84 3.59 -9.77
N VAL A 112 0.83 4.59 -8.88
CA VAL A 112 1.78 4.67 -7.76
C VAL A 112 1.60 3.49 -6.80
N LEU A 113 0.36 3.10 -6.48
CA LEU A 113 0.06 1.92 -5.67
C LEU A 113 0.49 0.61 -6.37
N ALA A 114 0.30 0.50 -7.68
CA ALA A 114 0.77 -0.65 -8.44
C ALA A 114 2.30 -0.80 -8.37
N VAL A 115 3.04 0.30 -8.54
CA VAL A 115 4.52 0.31 -8.37
C VAL A 115 4.91 -0.03 -6.94
N ALA A 116 4.21 0.51 -5.93
CA ALA A 116 4.43 0.17 -4.53
C ALA A 116 4.28 -1.34 -4.27
N THR A 117 3.22 -1.94 -4.82
CA THR A 117 2.96 -3.39 -4.75
C THR A 117 4.09 -4.18 -5.41
N MET A 118 4.50 -3.81 -6.63
CA MET A 118 5.61 -4.48 -7.32
C MET A 118 6.91 -4.42 -6.52
N CYS A 119 7.26 -3.27 -5.95
CA CYS A 119 8.44 -3.12 -5.10
C CYS A 119 8.35 -4.01 -3.85
N ALA A 120 7.22 -4.00 -3.15
CA ALA A 120 7.03 -4.78 -1.92
C ALA A 120 7.04 -6.30 -2.18
N VAL A 121 6.47 -6.76 -3.29
CA VAL A 121 6.48 -8.18 -3.70
C VAL A 121 7.85 -8.62 -4.19
N ALA A 122 8.57 -7.76 -4.93
CA ALA A 122 9.89 -8.10 -5.45
C ALA A 122 10.95 -8.10 -4.34
N ALA A 123 10.85 -7.22 -3.36
CA ALA A 123 11.86 -6.96 -2.34
C ALA A 123 12.46 -8.21 -1.67
N PRO A 124 11.69 -9.22 -1.22
CA PRO A 124 12.24 -10.43 -0.59
C PRO A 124 13.21 -11.22 -1.49
N ASN A 125 13.11 -11.07 -2.80
CA ASN A 125 13.92 -11.81 -3.78
C ASN A 125 15.18 -11.05 -4.22
N LEU A 126 15.44 -9.85 -3.67
CA LEU A 126 16.49 -8.93 -4.17
C LEU A 126 17.74 -8.87 -3.28
N GLY A 127 17.96 -9.89 -2.45
CA GLY A 127 19.13 -10.03 -1.58
C GLY A 127 19.39 -8.76 -0.75
N ASP A 128 20.63 -8.25 -0.79
CA ASP A 128 21.08 -7.10 0.00
C ASP A 128 20.31 -5.80 -0.29
N THR A 129 19.75 -5.66 -1.49
CA THR A 129 18.95 -4.49 -1.88
C THR A 129 17.48 -4.59 -1.49
N GLY A 130 17.02 -5.77 -1.05
CA GLY A 130 15.62 -6.04 -0.75
C GLY A 130 15.00 -5.04 0.23
N LYS A 131 15.70 -4.76 1.34
CA LYS A 131 15.23 -3.78 2.34
C LYS A 131 15.05 -2.38 1.75
N ALA A 132 15.99 -1.92 0.92
CA ALA A 132 15.91 -0.60 0.30
C ALA A 132 14.71 -0.50 -0.66
N VAL A 133 14.49 -1.54 -1.46
CA VAL A 133 13.36 -1.62 -2.38
C VAL A 133 12.03 -1.70 -1.62
N LEU A 134 11.98 -2.42 -0.49
CA LEU A 134 10.80 -2.45 0.39
C LEU A 134 10.49 -1.06 0.96
N PHE A 135 11.49 -0.33 1.45
CA PHE A 135 11.30 1.04 1.95
C PHE A 135 10.81 1.99 0.86
N ILE A 136 11.36 1.91 -0.34
CA ILE A 136 10.88 2.67 -1.51
C ILE A 136 9.43 2.32 -1.83
N GLY A 137 9.08 1.02 -1.88
CA GLY A 137 7.71 0.56 -2.10
C GLY A 137 6.76 1.04 -1.01
N THR A 138 7.20 1.05 0.25
CA THR A 138 6.42 1.57 1.38
C THR A 138 6.18 3.07 1.25
N ALA A 139 7.19 3.84 0.83
CA ALA A 139 7.06 5.28 0.60
C ALA A 139 6.05 5.58 -0.53
N PHE A 140 6.11 4.84 -1.65
CA PHE A 140 5.08 4.95 -2.69
C PHE A 140 3.70 4.50 -2.21
N GLY A 141 3.63 3.43 -1.42
CA GLY A 141 2.38 2.99 -0.81
C GLY A 141 1.77 4.05 0.09
N ALA A 142 2.59 4.74 0.88
CA ALA A 142 2.17 5.84 1.73
C ALA A 142 1.70 7.05 0.91
N LEU A 143 2.41 7.41 -0.17
CA LEU A 143 1.98 8.48 -1.08
C LEU A 143 0.65 8.14 -1.79
N GLY A 144 0.48 6.89 -2.23
CA GLY A 144 -0.78 6.40 -2.81
C GLY A 144 -1.92 6.39 -1.79
N ALA A 145 -1.65 5.92 -0.56
CA ALA A 145 -2.60 5.92 0.55
C ALA A 145 -2.97 7.33 1.02
N ALA A 146 -2.07 8.32 0.94
CA ALA A 146 -2.40 9.72 1.18
C ALA A 146 -3.48 10.22 0.21
N GLY A 147 -3.56 9.64 -1.00
CA GLY A 147 -4.66 9.87 -1.94
C GLY A 147 -6.02 9.47 -1.38
N PHE A 148 -6.11 8.46 -0.52
CA PHE A 148 -7.35 8.05 0.17
C PHE A 148 -7.80 9.09 1.21
N LEU A 149 -6.85 9.74 1.88
CA LEU A 149 -7.12 10.81 2.86
C LEU A 149 -7.48 12.15 2.20
N ASN A 150 -7.43 12.22 0.87
CA ASN A 150 -7.87 13.40 0.15
C ASN A 150 -9.38 13.62 0.42
N GLY A 151 -9.76 14.83 0.80
CA GLY A 151 -11.03 15.14 1.46
C GLY A 151 -12.25 14.57 0.75
N ASP A 152 -12.23 14.56 -0.58
CA ASP A 152 -13.35 14.07 -1.36
C ASP A 152 -13.59 12.56 -1.23
N ARG A 153 -12.55 11.72 -1.08
CA ARG A 153 -12.71 10.24 -1.02
C ARG A 153 -13.24 9.82 0.34
N LEU A 154 -12.68 10.45 1.38
CA LEU A 154 -13.17 10.26 2.74
C LEU A 154 -14.61 10.77 2.88
N ALA A 155 -14.93 11.92 2.26
CA ALA A 155 -16.28 12.46 2.25
C ALA A 155 -17.26 11.53 1.55
N ALA A 156 -16.92 10.97 0.38
CA ALA A 156 -17.76 10.03 -0.36
C ALA A 156 -18.03 8.71 0.39
N LEU A 157 -17.17 8.34 1.34
CA LEU A 157 -17.37 7.18 2.18
C LEU A 157 -18.30 7.46 3.37
N ILE A 158 -18.38 8.71 3.83
CA ILE A 158 -19.13 9.15 5.02
C ILE A 158 -20.51 9.70 4.63
N ALA A 159 -20.53 10.66 3.72
CA ALA A 159 -21.74 11.20 3.11
C ALA A 159 -21.89 10.54 1.75
N ASN A 160 -23.12 10.22 1.34
CA ASN A 160 -23.41 9.76 -0.03
C ASN A 160 -23.25 10.91 -1.04
N ASP A 161 -22.09 11.56 -1.02
CA ASP A 161 -21.73 12.57 -2.00
C ASP A 161 -21.45 11.83 -3.31
N GLN A 162 -22.19 12.19 -4.36
CA GLN A 162 -22.22 11.40 -5.58
C GLN A 162 -20.83 11.39 -6.23
N LEU A 163 -20.19 10.22 -6.21
CA LEU A 163 -19.05 9.93 -7.07
C LEU A 163 -19.54 9.98 -8.52
N THR A 164 -19.25 11.06 -9.24
CA THR A 164 -19.69 11.24 -10.64
C THR A 164 -18.56 11.00 -11.64
N GLY A 165 -18.91 10.53 -12.84
CA GLY A 165 -18.01 10.42 -13.99
C GLY A 165 -16.91 9.36 -13.82
N ASP A 166 -15.72 9.63 -14.38
CA ASP A 166 -14.56 8.72 -14.35
C ASP A 166 -14.16 8.30 -12.92
N ARG A 167 -14.45 9.11 -11.92
CA ARG A 167 -14.08 8.78 -10.55
C ARG A 167 -14.83 7.55 -10.03
N LEU A 168 -16.10 7.39 -10.37
CA LEU A 168 -16.91 6.25 -9.94
C LEU A 168 -16.33 4.93 -10.45
N THR A 169 -15.78 4.93 -11.66
CA THR A 169 -15.22 3.71 -12.28
C THR A 169 -13.83 3.37 -11.76
N TRP A 170 -13.03 4.36 -11.38
CA TRP A 170 -11.69 4.15 -10.82
C TRP A 170 -11.67 3.84 -9.33
N GLU A 171 -12.74 4.12 -8.58
CA GLU A 171 -12.79 3.91 -7.12
C GLU A 171 -12.56 2.44 -6.71
N PRO A 172 -13.25 1.44 -7.30
CA PRO A 172 -13.00 0.04 -6.96
C PRO A 172 -11.56 -0.39 -7.28
N VAL A 173 -10.99 0.14 -8.37
CA VAL A 173 -9.62 -0.17 -8.79
C VAL A 173 -8.62 0.40 -7.79
N PHE A 174 -8.85 1.63 -7.31
CA PHE A 174 -8.06 2.24 -6.26
C PHE A 174 -8.14 1.44 -4.96
N ALA A 175 -9.34 1.04 -4.53
CA ALA A 175 -9.54 0.24 -3.33
C ALA A 175 -8.79 -1.10 -3.40
N ILE A 176 -8.85 -1.79 -4.54
CA ILE A 176 -8.09 -3.03 -4.77
C ILE A 176 -6.58 -2.77 -4.74
N ALA A 177 -6.11 -1.72 -5.41
CA ALA A 177 -4.70 -1.36 -5.43
C ALA A 177 -4.18 -1.01 -4.01
N LEU A 178 -4.98 -0.30 -3.21
CA LEU A 178 -4.65 0.07 -1.84
C LEU A 178 -4.56 -1.18 -0.93
N GLY A 179 -5.57 -2.05 -1.00
CA GLY A 179 -5.62 -3.29 -0.21
C GLY A 179 -4.48 -4.25 -0.55
N THR A 180 -4.21 -4.45 -1.84
CA THR A 180 -3.10 -5.30 -2.32
C THR A 180 -1.73 -4.74 -1.94
N THR A 181 -1.54 -3.41 -2.05
CA THR A 181 -0.32 -2.74 -1.59
C THR A 181 -0.09 -2.96 -0.10
N ALA A 182 -1.13 -2.75 0.72
CA ALA A 182 -1.02 -2.92 2.17
C ALA A 182 -0.60 -4.35 2.55
N ILE A 183 -1.21 -5.37 1.93
CA ILE A 183 -0.86 -6.78 2.15
C ILE A 183 0.57 -7.07 1.68
N ALA A 184 0.96 -6.59 0.51
CA ALA A 184 2.31 -6.78 -0.03
C ALA A 184 3.39 -6.17 0.86
N VAL A 185 3.15 -4.97 1.39
CA VAL A 185 4.06 -4.31 2.35
C VAL A 185 4.17 -5.12 3.64
N GLY A 186 3.05 -5.55 4.23
CA GLY A 186 3.06 -6.40 5.43
C GLY A 186 3.86 -7.69 5.23
N TYR A 187 3.65 -8.36 4.09
CA TYR A 187 4.39 -9.55 3.70
C TYR A 187 5.89 -9.28 3.50
N GLY A 188 6.25 -8.18 2.83
CA GLY A 188 7.64 -7.78 2.65
C GLY A 188 8.37 -7.55 3.97
N TYR A 189 7.74 -6.85 4.92
CA TYR A 189 8.33 -6.63 6.25
C TYR A 189 8.46 -7.92 7.06
N GLN A 190 7.51 -8.85 6.92
CA GLN A 190 7.60 -10.16 7.57
C GLN A 190 8.81 -10.97 7.09
N GLN A 191 9.19 -10.85 5.82
CA GLN A 191 10.32 -11.60 5.26
C GLN A 191 11.67 -10.93 5.52
N LEU A 192 11.71 -9.60 5.50
CA LEU A 192 12.97 -8.86 5.47
C LEU A 192 13.37 -8.21 6.79
N THR A 193 12.47 -8.13 7.77
CA THR A 193 12.68 -7.39 9.02
C THR A 193 12.47 -8.28 10.25
N ASP A 194 12.86 -7.76 11.42
CA ASP A 194 12.61 -8.42 12.69
C ASP A 194 11.09 -8.54 12.97
N ARG A 195 10.76 -9.42 13.93
CA ARG A 195 9.35 -9.73 14.26
C ARG A 195 8.57 -8.52 14.76
N ASP A 196 9.19 -7.58 15.46
CA ASP A 196 8.48 -6.45 16.05
C ASP A 196 8.14 -5.41 14.97
N SER A 197 9.10 -5.09 14.10
CA SER A 197 8.86 -4.28 12.90
C SER A 197 7.78 -4.89 12.00
N ALA A 198 7.85 -6.20 11.76
CA ALA A 198 6.84 -6.92 10.98
C ALA A 198 5.45 -6.88 11.64
N ARG A 199 5.36 -7.01 12.97
CA ARG A 199 4.09 -6.91 13.70
C ARG A 199 3.46 -5.53 13.57
N VAL A 200 4.25 -4.47 13.77
CA VAL A 200 3.77 -3.09 13.61
C VAL A 200 3.27 -2.87 12.19
N MET A 201 4.03 -3.31 11.19
CA MET A 201 3.62 -3.14 9.80
C MET A 201 2.36 -3.93 9.47
N TRP A 202 2.21 -5.17 9.94
CA TRP A 202 0.97 -5.93 9.77
C TRP A 202 -0.24 -5.28 10.43
N CYS A 203 -0.06 -4.61 11.58
CA CYS A 203 -1.15 -3.84 12.21
C CYS A 203 -1.58 -2.66 11.32
N LEU A 204 -0.61 -1.87 10.84
CA LEU A 204 -0.87 -0.75 9.95
C LEU A 204 -1.51 -1.20 8.62
N SER A 205 -0.94 -2.23 8.00
CA SER A 205 -1.47 -2.86 6.79
C SER A 205 -2.89 -3.37 7.00
N GLY A 206 -3.18 -4.01 8.13
CA GLY A 206 -4.52 -4.47 8.48
C GLY A 206 -5.54 -3.33 8.54
N MET A 207 -5.18 -2.21 9.16
CA MET A 207 -6.04 -1.01 9.20
C MET A 207 -6.32 -0.47 7.79
N VAL A 208 -5.29 -0.38 6.94
CA VAL A 208 -5.42 0.09 5.55
C VAL A 208 -6.27 -0.89 4.73
N THR A 209 -6.07 -2.20 4.86
CA THR A 209 -6.87 -3.22 4.17
C THR A 209 -8.33 -3.16 4.59
N VAL A 210 -8.64 -2.93 5.87
CA VAL A 210 -10.01 -2.78 6.38
C VAL A 210 -10.70 -1.54 5.78
N ALA A 211 -9.98 -0.42 5.67
CA ALA A 211 -10.46 0.78 4.99
C ALA A 211 -10.69 0.53 3.49
N ALA A 212 -9.73 -0.10 2.82
CA ALA A 212 -9.80 -0.45 1.40
C ALA A 212 -10.96 -1.41 1.08
N ILE A 213 -11.22 -2.41 1.92
CA ILE A 213 -12.39 -3.31 1.77
C ILE A 213 -13.70 -2.54 1.89
N THR A 214 -13.77 -1.58 2.80
CA THR A 214 -14.98 -0.74 2.96
C THR A 214 -15.21 0.09 1.72
N ASP A 215 -14.17 0.76 1.24
CA ASP A 215 -14.19 1.56 0.02
C ASP A 215 -14.58 0.72 -1.20
N LEU A 216 -14.05 -0.50 -1.33
CA LEU A 216 -14.41 -1.44 -2.38
C LEU A 216 -15.89 -1.82 -2.33
N CYS A 217 -16.41 -2.21 -1.17
CA CYS A 217 -17.82 -2.60 -1.04
C CYS A 217 -18.77 -1.43 -1.32
N VAL A 218 -18.44 -0.23 -0.83
CA VAL A 218 -19.26 0.97 -1.04
C VAL A 218 -19.23 1.40 -2.51
N SER A 219 -18.05 1.51 -3.11
CA SER A 219 -17.91 1.90 -4.52
C SER A 219 -18.63 0.92 -5.47
N LEU A 220 -18.48 -0.39 -5.26
CA LEU A 220 -19.22 -1.40 -6.02
C LEU A 220 -20.73 -1.32 -5.83
N GLY A 221 -21.20 -0.99 -4.62
CA GLY A 221 -22.62 -0.77 -4.35
C GLY A 221 -23.16 0.44 -5.12
N VAL A 222 -22.49 1.58 -5.01
CA VAL A 222 -22.86 2.85 -5.67
C VAL A 222 -22.89 2.71 -7.20
N LEU A 223 -22.03 1.85 -7.77
CA LEU A 223 -22.04 1.50 -9.20
C LEU A 223 -23.36 0.81 -9.65
N ILE A 224 -24.04 0.12 -8.75
CA ILE A 224 -25.33 -0.55 -9.03
C ILE A 224 -26.48 0.43 -8.82
N ASP A 225 -26.50 1.08 -7.65
CA ASP A 225 -27.50 2.08 -7.28
C ASP A 225 -26.87 3.10 -6.31
N PRO A 226 -26.93 4.41 -6.58
CA PRO A 226 -26.25 5.39 -5.74
C PRO A 226 -26.70 5.41 -4.28
N ASP A 227 -28.00 5.29 -4.00
CA ASP A 227 -28.56 5.52 -2.66
C ASP A 227 -28.75 4.22 -1.86
N ALA A 228 -29.31 3.19 -2.50
CA ALA A 228 -29.45 1.86 -1.91
C ALA A 228 -28.09 1.15 -1.90
N GLY A 229 -27.28 1.34 -2.93
CA GLY A 229 -25.97 0.70 -3.05
C GLY A 229 -24.92 1.27 -2.09
N PHE A 230 -24.93 2.57 -1.78
CA PHE A 230 -24.10 3.13 -0.71
C PHE A 230 -24.36 2.43 0.64
N ARG A 231 -25.65 2.29 1.00
CA ARG A 231 -26.08 1.63 2.24
C ARG A 231 -25.75 0.13 2.21
N ALA A 232 -26.08 -0.56 1.12
CA ALA A 232 -25.79 -1.98 0.95
C ALA A 232 -24.29 -2.26 0.98
N GLY A 233 -23.46 -1.37 0.43
CA GLY A 233 -22.01 -1.47 0.45
C GLY A 233 -21.42 -1.39 1.86
N HIS A 234 -21.91 -0.48 2.72
CA HIS A 234 -21.51 -0.42 4.13
C HIS A 234 -21.96 -1.66 4.93
N VAL A 235 -23.15 -2.18 4.63
CA VAL A 235 -23.62 -3.45 5.22
C VAL A 235 -22.72 -4.61 4.79
N ALA A 236 -22.42 -4.73 3.49
CA ALA A 236 -21.54 -5.76 2.95
C ALA A 236 -20.13 -5.67 3.56
N ALA A 237 -19.55 -4.47 3.65
CA ALA A 237 -18.26 -4.25 4.30
C ALA A 237 -18.27 -4.76 5.75
N THR A 238 -19.34 -4.51 6.50
CA THR A 238 -19.44 -4.94 7.90
C THR A 238 -19.55 -6.46 8.02
N ILE A 239 -20.28 -7.11 7.11
CA ILE A 239 -20.34 -8.58 7.04
C ILE A 239 -18.92 -9.13 6.79
N VAL A 240 -18.16 -8.53 5.86
CA VAL A 240 -16.77 -8.93 5.58
C VAL A 240 -15.86 -8.73 6.80
N TRP A 241 -16.00 -7.64 7.55
CA TRP A 241 -15.24 -7.41 8.78
C TRP A 241 -15.56 -8.48 9.83
N MET A 242 -16.84 -8.76 10.06
CA MET A 242 -17.28 -9.74 11.05
C MET A 242 -16.89 -11.18 10.66
N THR A 243 -16.98 -11.55 9.37
CA THR A 243 -16.53 -12.87 8.91
C THR A 243 -15.03 -13.02 9.08
N THR A 244 -14.25 -11.98 8.77
CA THR A 244 -12.80 -11.94 8.98
C THR A 244 -12.44 -12.02 10.46
N ALA A 245 -13.18 -11.33 11.33
CA ALA A 245 -12.97 -11.40 12.77
C ALA A 245 -13.26 -12.82 13.30
N ALA A 246 -14.35 -13.44 12.85
CA ALA A 246 -14.70 -14.81 13.21
C ALA A 246 -13.65 -15.83 12.74
N THR A 247 -13.11 -15.69 11.51
CA THR A 247 -12.05 -16.57 11.02
C THR A 247 -10.74 -16.38 11.79
N LEU A 248 -10.38 -15.15 12.15
CA LEU A 248 -9.21 -14.88 13.00
C LEU A 248 -9.35 -15.52 14.38
N LEU A 249 -10.51 -15.38 15.03
CA LEU A 249 -10.77 -15.99 16.34
C LEU A 249 -10.75 -17.53 16.26
N TRP A 250 -11.33 -18.10 15.21
CA TRP A 250 -11.28 -19.54 14.95
C TRP A 250 -9.84 -20.02 14.72
N TYR A 251 -9.06 -19.32 13.90
CA TYR A 251 -7.67 -19.64 13.61
C TYR A 251 -6.77 -19.54 14.85
N ALA A 252 -6.96 -18.50 15.68
CA ALA A 252 -6.24 -18.32 16.93
C ALA A 252 -6.44 -19.50 17.91
N ARG A 253 -7.59 -20.17 17.82
CA ARG A 253 -7.90 -21.34 18.66
C ARG A 253 -7.14 -22.59 18.24
N HIS A 254 -6.79 -22.71 16.96
CA HIS A 254 -6.12 -23.90 16.41
C HIS A 254 -4.59 -23.74 16.34
N ASN A 255 -4.06 -22.52 16.36
CA ASN A 255 -2.63 -22.25 16.21
C ASN A 255 -2.00 -21.57 17.44
N GLY A 256 -1.14 -22.30 18.16
CA GLY A 256 -0.55 -21.85 19.42
C GLY A 256 0.55 -20.77 19.32
N SER A 257 1.33 -20.72 18.24
CA SER A 257 2.51 -19.84 18.14
C SER A 257 2.18 -18.35 17.96
N THR A 258 0.99 -18.03 17.44
CA THR A 258 0.54 -16.65 17.15
C THR A 258 -0.79 -16.32 17.83
N ARG A 259 -1.27 -17.20 18.72
CA ARG A 259 -2.60 -17.17 19.34
C ARG A 259 -2.99 -15.80 19.90
N ALA A 260 -2.13 -15.18 20.71
CA ALA A 260 -2.44 -13.92 21.38
C ALA A 260 -2.63 -12.76 20.39
N LEU A 261 -1.78 -12.67 19.35
CA LEU A 261 -1.87 -11.63 18.33
C LEU A 261 -3.09 -11.81 17.43
N THR A 262 -3.34 -13.05 16.97
CA THR A 262 -4.52 -13.32 16.13
C THR A 262 -5.82 -13.12 16.91
N LEU A 263 -5.86 -13.49 18.19
CA LEU A 263 -7.02 -13.30 19.05
C LEU A 263 -7.29 -11.81 19.32
N THR A 264 -6.24 -11.03 19.64
CA THR A 264 -6.39 -9.58 19.84
C THR A 264 -6.83 -8.88 18.56
N ALA A 265 -6.26 -9.22 17.40
CA ALA A 265 -6.69 -8.70 16.11
C ALA A 265 -8.17 -9.01 15.81
N GLY A 266 -8.61 -10.26 16.04
CA GLY A 266 -10.00 -10.66 15.89
C GLY A 266 -10.94 -9.89 16.82
N LEU A 267 -10.60 -9.76 18.11
CA LEU A 267 -11.41 -9.02 19.08
C LEU A 267 -11.50 -7.53 18.76
N VAL A 268 -10.39 -6.90 18.37
CA VAL A 268 -10.36 -5.50 17.94
C VAL A 268 -11.23 -5.30 16.70
N LEU A 269 -11.19 -6.23 15.74
CA LEU A 269 -12.03 -6.16 14.54
C LEU A 269 -13.53 -6.34 14.85
N VAL A 270 -13.90 -7.23 15.79
CA VAL A 270 -15.28 -7.32 16.30
C VAL A 270 -15.70 -5.99 16.93
N ALA A 271 -14.88 -5.43 17.83
CA ALA A 271 -15.19 -4.17 18.50
C ALA A 271 -15.35 -3.02 17.49
N ALA A 272 -14.48 -2.95 16.49
CA ALA A 272 -14.55 -1.97 15.41
C ALA A 272 -15.81 -2.14 14.55
N ALA A 273 -16.18 -3.38 14.20
CA ALA A 273 -17.41 -3.66 13.46
C ALA A 273 -18.64 -3.23 14.26
N VAL A 274 -18.74 -3.60 15.54
CA VAL A 274 -19.85 -3.19 16.42
C VAL A 274 -19.93 -1.66 16.54
N ALA A 275 -18.79 -0.98 16.74
CA ALA A 275 -18.75 0.47 16.79
C ALA A 275 -19.20 1.12 15.48
N LYS A 276 -18.74 0.61 14.33
CA LYS A 276 -19.19 1.05 12.99
C LYS A 276 -20.70 0.90 12.85
N LEU A 277 -21.28 -0.19 13.34
CA LEU A 277 -22.71 -0.38 13.29
C LEU A 277 -23.46 0.66 14.10
N PHE A 278 -23.09 0.91 15.35
CA PHE A 278 -23.76 1.97 16.12
C PHE A 278 -23.65 3.35 15.44
N LEU A 279 -22.46 3.71 14.96
CA LEU A 279 -22.22 5.00 14.32
C LEU A 279 -23.00 5.16 13.00
N PHE A 280 -22.97 4.13 12.15
CA PHE A 280 -23.63 4.17 10.84
C PHE A 280 -25.13 3.93 10.95
N ASP A 281 -25.57 3.11 11.89
CA ASP A 281 -26.99 2.85 12.16
C ASP A 281 -27.70 4.07 12.75
N LEU A 282 -27.04 4.84 13.63
CA LEU A 282 -27.57 6.09 14.16
C LEU A 282 -27.60 7.22 13.11
N ALA A 283 -26.72 7.19 12.11
CA ALA A 283 -26.51 8.31 11.19
C ALA A 283 -27.11 8.15 9.78
N ALA A 284 -27.22 6.93 9.23
CA ALA A 284 -27.39 6.75 7.77
C ALA A 284 -28.41 5.69 7.30
N LEU A 285 -28.90 4.81 8.17
CA LEU A 285 -29.72 3.66 7.76
C LEU A 285 -31.22 3.84 8.05
N ASP A 286 -32.06 3.65 7.02
CA ASP A 286 -33.51 3.45 7.16
C ASP A 286 -33.82 2.10 7.80
N GLY A 287 -34.96 2.02 8.50
CA GLY A 287 -35.26 1.01 9.52
C GLY A 287 -35.09 -0.48 9.13
N VAL A 288 -35.17 -0.86 7.86
CA VAL A 288 -35.02 -2.28 7.44
C VAL A 288 -33.55 -2.74 7.47
N PHE A 289 -32.62 -1.93 6.97
CA PHE A 289 -31.20 -2.32 6.96
C PHE A 289 -30.62 -2.37 8.38
N ARG A 290 -31.10 -1.48 9.26
CA ARG A 290 -30.85 -1.52 10.70
C ARG A 290 -31.18 -2.89 11.30
N VAL A 291 -32.39 -3.40 11.03
CA VAL A 291 -32.85 -4.70 11.53
C VAL A 291 -31.97 -5.84 11.03
N ILE A 292 -31.64 -5.88 9.73
CA ILE A 292 -30.79 -6.92 9.15
C ILE A 292 -29.42 -6.95 9.84
N VAL A 293 -28.80 -5.79 9.99
CA VAL A 293 -27.49 -5.63 10.60
C VAL A 293 -27.48 -6.09 12.06
N PHE A 294 -28.47 -5.67 12.85
CA PHE A 294 -28.57 -6.09 14.26
C PHE A 294 -28.76 -7.59 14.40
N ILE A 295 -29.60 -8.20 13.55
CA ILE A 295 -29.82 -9.65 13.56
C ILE A 295 -28.53 -10.37 13.20
N VAL A 296 -27.92 -10.06 12.06
CA VAL A 296 -26.70 -10.75 11.58
C VAL A 296 -25.57 -10.62 12.61
N THR A 297 -25.32 -9.40 13.09
CA THR A 297 -24.24 -9.14 14.03
C THR A 297 -24.52 -9.73 15.41
N GLY A 298 -25.75 -9.58 15.91
CA GLY A 298 -26.17 -10.17 17.17
C GLY A 298 -26.04 -11.69 17.14
N LEU A 299 -26.45 -12.33 16.04
CA LEU A 299 -26.29 -13.77 15.85
C LEU A 299 -24.82 -14.19 15.81
N MET A 300 -23.96 -13.43 15.13
CA MET A 300 -22.51 -13.71 15.10
C MET A 300 -21.88 -13.56 16.49
N ILE A 301 -22.23 -12.54 17.27
CA ILE A 301 -21.73 -12.37 18.64
C ILE A 301 -22.23 -13.50 19.54
N LEU A 302 -23.50 -13.88 19.44
CA LEU A 302 -24.06 -15.04 20.16
C LEU A 302 -23.32 -16.34 19.80
N THR A 303 -23.03 -16.54 18.51
CA THR A 303 -22.30 -17.72 18.03
C THR A 303 -20.86 -17.72 18.54
N LEU A 304 -20.15 -16.60 18.42
CA LEU A 304 -18.77 -16.46 18.92
C LEU A 304 -18.70 -16.59 20.45
N GLY A 305 -19.62 -15.97 21.17
CA GLY A 305 -19.71 -16.02 22.63
C GLY A 305 -20.03 -17.42 23.15
N SER A 306 -20.97 -18.14 22.52
CA SER A 306 -21.30 -19.52 22.90
C SER A 306 -20.15 -20.49 22.61
N VAL A 307 -19.47 -20.34 21.46
CA VAL A 307 -18.28 -21.12 21.09
C VAL A 307 -17.12 -20.86 22.06
N TYR A 308 -16.94 -19.62 22.53
CA TYR A 308 -15.93 -19.26 23.52
C TYR A 308 -16.27 -19.75 24.93
N ALA A 309 -17.52 -19.60 25.38
CA ALA A 309 -17.99 -20.09 26.68
C ALA A 309 -17.84 -21.62 26.79
N LYS A 310 -18.15 -22.35 25.70
CA LYS A 310 -17.96 -23.80 25.63
C LYS A 310 -16.48 -24.19 25.75
N SER A 311 -15.57 -23.41 25.16
CA SER A 311 -14.12 -23.65 25.24
C SER A 311 -13.55 -23.56 26.65
N LEU A 312 -14.02 -22.59 27.44
CA LEU A 312 -13.62 -22.43 28.84
C LEU A 312 -14.16 -23.55 29.73
N THR A 313 -15.29 -24.14 29.34
CA THR A 313 -15.92 -25.25 30.07
C THR A 313 -15.19 -26.57 29.79
N ASP A 314 -14.79 -26.82 28.53
CA ASP A 314 -13.99 -27.99 28.15
C ASP A 314 -12.58 -27.96 28.78
N ASP A 315 -11.90 -26.80 28.79
CA ASP A 315 -10.56 -26.66 29.41
C ASP A 315 -10.60 -26.88 30.94
N ARG A 316 -11.73 -26.59 31.59
CA ARG A 316 -11.93 -26.78 33.04
C ARG A 316 -12.26 -28.25 33.40
N HIS A 317 -12.57 -29.09 32.42
CA HIS A 317 -12.91 -30.51 32.61
C HIS A 317 -11.80 -31.48 32.21
N GLN A 318 -10.63 -31.00 31.75
CA GLN A 318 -9.43 -31.83 31.63
C GLN A 318 -8.74 -31.95 33.01
N PRO A 319 -8.73 -33.13 33.65
CA PRO A 319 -7.91 -33.34 34.84
C PRO A 319 -6.44 -33.22 34.46
N ALA A 320 -5.67 -32.48 35.27
CA ALA A 320 -4.23 -32.36 35.13
C ALA A 320 -3.60 -33.76 35.00
N ARG A 321 -2.91 -34.00 33.88
CA ARG A 321 -2.00 -35.15 33.70
C ARG A 321 -0.58 -34.64 33.77
#